data_AF-A0A519VK48-F1
#
_entry.id   AF-A0A519VK48-F1
#
_cell.length_a   1.000
_cell.length_b   1.000
_cell.length_c   1.000
_cell.angle_alpha   90.00
_cell.angle_beta   90.00
_cell.angle_gamma   90.00
#
_symmetry.space_group_name_H-M   'P 1'
#
loop_
_entity.id
_entity.type
_entity.pdbx_description
1 polymer ?
#
loop_
_entity_poly.entity_id
_entity_poly.type
_entity_poly.pdbx_seq_one_letter_code
_entity_poly.pdbx_strand_id
1 'polypeptide(L)'
;MIYANKKVNLKGNLPQQTAQIIANVTALESKNLIRLESDIVFLYPQIWKDKIAAINWINCLHHYYCLKKQHKASATLYFKNIETEELMGTMINKKPKVLIFS
;
A
#
# COMPACT_ATOMS: atom_id res chain seq x y z
N MET A 1 -9.27 41.42 16.47
CA MET A 1 -9.22 40.02 16.94
C MET A 1 -10.10 39.19 16.01
N ILE A 2 -9.54 38.61 14.94
CA ILE A 2 -10.30 37.81 13.97
C ILE A 2 -9.96 36.34 14.23
N TYR A 3 -10.87 35.64 14.90
CA TYR A 3 -10.83 34.18 14.96
C TYR A 3 -11.32 33.64 13.62
N ALA A 4 -10.39 33.46 12.70
CA ALA A 4 -10.64 32.68 11.50
C ALA A 4 -10.75 31.21 11.90
N ASN A 5 -11.99 30.74 12.09
CA ASN A 5 -12.35 29.33 12.03
C ASN A 5 -12.05 28.78 10.63
N LYS A 6 -10.76 28.62 10.31
CA LYS A 6 -10.33 27.91 9.12
C LYS A 6 -10.61 26.44 9.41
N LYS A 7 -11.77 25.95 8.96
CA LYS A 7 -12.00 24.51 8.80
C LYS A 7 -10.82 24.00 7.98
N VAL A 8 -9.82 23.43 8.66
CA VAL A 8 -8.69 22.78 8.03
C VAL A 8 -9.30 21.58 7.35
N ASN A 9 -9.61 21.74 6.07
CA ASN A 9 -10.05 20.66 5.22
C ASN A 9 -8.84 19.72 5.12
N LEU A 10 -8.76 18.76 6.04
CA LEU A 10 -7.78 17.67 6.10
C LEU A 10 -7.95 16.69 4.91
N LYS A 11 -8.52 17.15 3.79
CA LYS A 11 -8.28 16.52 2.49
C LYS A 11 -6.85 16.86 2.12
N GLY A 12 -5.91 16.11 2.71
CA GLY A 12 -4.50 16.13 2.32
C GLY A 12 -4.42 16.13 0.80
N ASN A 13 -3.54 16.96 0.25
CA ASN A 13 -3.40 17.15 -1.17
C ASN A 13 -3.11 15.79 -1.83
N LEU A 14 -4.14 15.15 -2.36
CA LEU A 14 -4.12 13.82 -2.99
C LEU A 14 -2.92 13.67 -3.93
N PRO A 15 -2.65 14.66 -4.83
CA PRO A 15 -1.42 14.69 -5.61
C PRO A 15 -0.11 14.50 -4.83
N GLN A 16 0.06 15.19 -3.69
CA GLN A 16 1.25 15.07 -2.85
C GLN A 16 1.35 13.70 -2.19
N GLN A 17 0.23 13.15 -1.70
CA GLN A 17 0.19 11.82 -1.11
C GLN A 17 0.51 10.73 -2.14
N THR A 18 -0.07 10.83 -3.34
CA THR A 18 0.22 9.92 -4.45
C THR A 18 1.70 9.99 -4.86
N ALA A 19 2.27 11.20 -4.97
CA ALA A 19 3.70 11.37 -5.27
C ALA A 19 4.58 10.71 -4.19
N GLN A 20 4.23 10.88 -2.91
CA GLN A 20 4.96 10.27 -1.80
C GLN A 20 4.87 8.74 -1.82
N ILE A 21 3.69 8.17 -2.12
CA ILE A 21 3.51 6.72 -2.25
C ILE A 21 4.40 6.18 -3.36
N ILE A 22 4.40 6.83 -4.54
CA ILE A 22 5.24 6.44 -5.67
C ILE A 22 6.73 6.48 -5.30
N ALA A 23 7.18 7.59 -4.72
CA ALA A 23 8.58 7.76 -4.32
C ALA A 23 9.02 6.70 -3.30
N ASN A 24 8.19 6.43 -2.28
CA ASN A 24 8.49 5.43 -1.25
C ASN A 24 8.54 4.02 -1.84
N VAL A 25 7.56 3.62 -2.63
CA VAL A 25 7.51 2.28 -3.24
C VAL A 25 8.70 2.06 -4.17
N THR A 26 9.01 3.03 -5.03
CA THR A 26 10.19 2.94 -5.92
C THR A 26 11.50 2.89 -5.14
N ALA A 27 11.63 3.64 -4.04
CA ALA A 27 12.82 3.58 -3.19
C ALA A 27 12.97 2.22 -2.47
N LEU A 28 11.87 1.59 -2.05
CA LEU A 28 11.88 0.27 -1.42
C LEU A 28 12.22 -0.83 -2.42
N GLU A 29 11.68 -0.76 -3.63
CA GLU A 29 11.99 -1.67 -4.74
C GLU A 29 13.48 -1.53 -5.13
N SER A 30 13.99 -0.31 -5.25
CA SER A 30 15.42 -0.05 -5.57
C SER A 30 16.38 -0.57 -4.49
N LYS A 31 15.92 -0.67 -3.24
CA LYS A 31 16.67 -1.23 -2.11
C LYS A 31 16.49 -2.75 -1.96
N ASN A 32 15.76 -3.40 -2.86
CA ASN A 32 15.40 -4.82 -2.78
C ASN A 32 14.66 -5.20 -1.48
N LEU A 33 13.95 -4.26 -0.86
CA LEU A 33 13.16 -4.50 0.36
C LEU A 33 11.77 -5.05 0.04
N ILE A 34 11.28 -4.78 -1.16
CA ILE A 34 10.05 -5.34 -1.73
C ILE A 34 10.34 -5.78 -3.16
N ARG A 35 9.63 -6.80 -3.63
CA ARG A 35 9.66 -7.22 -5.04
C ARG A 35 8.24 -7.13 -5.60
N LEU A 36 8.11 -6.43 -6.72
CA LEU A 36 6.83 -6.13 -7.37
C LEU A 36 6.70 -6.95 -8.66
N GLU A 37 5.77 -7.90 -8.69
CA GLU A 37 5.41 -8.64 -9.90
C GLU A 37 4.07 -8.15 -10.47
N SER A 38 3.50 -8.86 -11.45
CA SER A 38 2.29 -8.44 -12.18
C SER A 38 1.05 -8.27 -11.27
N ASP A 39 0.82 -9.23 -10.38
CA ASP A 39 -0.32 -9.30 -9.46
C ASP A 39 0.09 -9.75 -8.05
N ILE A 40 1.40 -9.86 -7.79
CA ILE A 40 1.96 -10.30 -6.52
C ILE A 40 2.97 -9.27 -6.03
N VAL A 41 2.87 -8.93 -4.74
CA VAL A 41 3.87 -8.16 -4.01
C VAL A 41 4.54 -9.05 -2.99
N PHE A 42 5.86 -9.16 -3.06
CA PHE A 42 6.67 -9.84 -2.07
C PHE A 42 7.29 -8.81 -1.11
N LEU A 43 7.09 -9.02 0.18
CA LEU A 43 7.61 -8.14 1.24
C LEU A 43 7.87 -8.91 2.52
N TYR A 44 8.72 -8.38 3.40
CA TYR A 44 8.95 -8.99 4.71
C TYR A 44 7.78 -8.72 5.67
N PRO A 45 7.25 -9.74 6.39
CA PRO A 45 6.18 -9.55 7.37
C PRO A 45 6.53 -8.57 8.48
N GLN A 46 7.82 -8.39 8.76
CA GLN A 46 8.32 -7.44 9.75
C GLN A 46 7.98 -5.98 9.44
N ILE A 47 7.71 -5.66 8.17
CA ILE A 47 7.27 -4.32 7.73
C ILE A 47 5.84 -4.04 8.22
N TRP A 48 5.02 -5.08 8.37
CA TRP A 48 3.68 -4.99 8.92
C TRP A 48 3.79 -5.05 10.45
N LYS A 49 3.82 -3.88 11.08
CA LYS A 49 3.90 -3.76 12.53
C LYS A 49 2.64 -4.28 13.24
N ASP A 50 1.48 -4.00 12.67
CA ASP A 50 0.18 -4.37 13.19
C ASP A 50 -0.83 -4.49 12.03
N LYS A 51 -2.05 -4.96 12.33
CA LYS A 51 -3.11 -5.16 11.35
C LYS A 51 -3.52 -3.86 10.63
N ILE A 52 -3.50 -2.72 11.31
CA ILE A 52 -3.88 -1.42 10.74
C ILE A 52 -2.80 -0.95 9.78
N ALA A 53 -1.53 -1.05 10.18
CA ALA A 53 -0.38 -0.76 9.35
C ALA A 53 -0.37 -1.66 8.09
N ALA A 54 -0.65 -2.95 8.23
CA ALA A 54 -0.76 -3.86 7.09
C ALA A 54 -1.86 -3.45 6.11
N ILE A 55 -3.05 -3.08 6.61
CA ILE A 55 -4.14 -2.56 5.77
C ILE A 55 -3.70 -1.29 5.01
N ASN A 56 -3.00 -0.38 5.68
CA ASN A 56 -2.49 0.83 5.05
C ASN A 56 -1.45 0.51 3.96
N TRP A 57 -0.54 -0.43 4.21
CA TRP A 57 0.40 -0.93 3.22
C TRP A 57 -0.30 -1.51 1.99
N ILE A 58 -1.30 -2.38 2.20
CA ILE A 58 -2.08 -2.98 1.12
C ILE A 58 -2.75 -1.91 0.27
N ASN A 59 -3.36 -0.90 0.90
CA ASN A 59 -4.02 0.20 0.19
C ASN A 59 -3.02 1.06 -0.60
N CYS A 60 -1.89 1.42 -0.02
CA CYS A 60 -0.85 2.20 -0.68
C CYS A 60 -0.27 1.46 -1.90
N LEU A 61 0.02 0.17 -1.75
CA LEU A 61 0.56 -0.65 -2.83
C LEU A 61 -0.49 -0.91 -3.92
N HIS A 62 -1.75 -1.16 -3.57
CA HIS A 62 -2.83 -1.24 -4.55
C HIS A 62 -2.98 0.04 -5.37
N HIS A 63 -2.90 1.20 -4.70
CA HIS A 63 -2.94 2.50 -5.37
C HIS A 63 -1.75 2.68 -6.33
N TYR A 64 -0.54 2.32 -5.89
CA TYR A 64 0.65 2.31 -6.75
C TYR A 64 0.45 1.42 -7.99
N TYR A 65 -0.07 0.20 -7.81
CA TYR A 65 -0.33 -0.74 -8.91
C TYR A 65 -1.35 -0.21 -9.91
N CYS A 66 -2.44 0.40 -9.44
CA CYS A 66 -3.44 1.02 -10.30
C CYS A 66 -2.83 2.15 -11.15
N LEU A 67 -1.92 2.95 -10.57
CA LEU A 67 -1.34 4.11 -11.24
C LEU A 67 -0.17 3.77 -12.16
N LYS A 68 0.77 2.93 -11.70
CA LYS A 68 2.04 2.67 -12.40
C LYS A 68 2.05 1.40 -13.23
N LYS A 69 1.35 0.36 -12.78
CA LYS A 69 1.29 -0.95 -13.48
C LYS A 69 -0.01 -1.12 -14.29
N GLN A 70 -0.87 -0.10 -14.34
CA GLN A 70 -2.19 -0.14 -14.97
C GLN A 70 -3.04 -1.33 -14.51
N HIS A 71 -2.81 -1.79 -13.28
CA HIS A 71 -3.52 -2.92 -12.72
C HIS A 71 -4.99 -2.54 -12.54
N LYS A 72 -5.91 -3.42 -12.94
CA LYS A 72 -7.34 -3.15 -12.79
C LYS A 72 -7.68 -3.04 -11.31
N ALA A 73 -8.39 -2.00 -10.91
CA ALA A 73 -8.77 -1.81 -9.51
C ALA A 73 -9.64 -2.96 -8.95
N SER A 74 -10.31 -3.72 -9.83
CA SER A 74 -11.09 -4.92 -9.50
C SER A 74 -10.27 -6.20 -9.45
N ALA A 75 -9.05 -6.20 -10.01
CA ALA A 75 -8.19 -7.36 -9.98
C ALA A 75 -7.60 -7.58 -8.58
N THR A 76 -7.29 -8.84 -8.29
CA THR A 76 -6.73 -9.25 -7.01
C THR A 76 -5.25 -8.93 -7.00
N LEU A 77 -4.79 -8.28 -5.92
CA LEU A 77 -3.37 -8.11 -5.63
C LEU A 77 -3.01 -9.00 -4.44
N TYR A 78 -2.08 -9.91 -4.63
CA TYR A 78 -1.60 -10.82 -3.59
C TYR A 78 -0.39 -10.24 -2.88
N PHE A 79 -0.29 -10.47 -1.57
CA PHE A 79 0.85 -10.09 -0.75
C PHE A 79 1.44 -11.34 -0.15
N LYS A 80 2.71 -11.61 -0.46
CA LYS A 80 3.44 -12.80 -0.02
C LYS A 80 4.69 -12.43 0.74
N ASN A 81 5.15 -13.35 1.58
CA ASN A 81 6.48 -13.25 2.19
C ASN A 81 7.54 -13.43 1.10
N ILE A 82 8.57 -12.58 1.10
CA ILE A 82 9.68 -12.67 0.15
C ILE A 82 10.58 -13.90 0.39
N GLU A 83 10.62 -14.44 1.61
CA GLU A 83 11.44 -15.61 1.94
C GLU A 83 10.67 -16.94 1.83
N THR A 84 9.47 -16.98 2.41
CA THR A 84 8.68 -18.23 2.52
C THR A 84 7.62 -18.38 1.42
N GLU A 85 7.39 -17.33 0.62
CA GLU A 85 6.30 -17.24 -0.37
C GLU A 85 4.89 -17.42 0.22
N GLU A 86 4.76 -17.44 1.55
CA GLU A 86 3.48 -17.62 2.22
C GLU A 86 2.56 -16.43 1.98
N LEU A 87 1.28 -16.71 1.78
CA LEU A 87 0.27 -15.68 1.57
C LEU A 87 0.01 -14.92 2.87
N MET A 88 0.38 -13.64 2.87
CA MET A 88 0.23 -12.76 4.03
C MET A 88 -1.03 -11.92 3.96
N GLY A 89 -1.48 -11.56 2.76
CA GLY A 89 -2.65 -10.71 2.57
C GLY A 89 -3.09 -10.62 1.12
N THR A 90 -4.25 -10.02 0.91
CA THR A 90 -4.85 -9.84 -0.42
C THR A 90 -5.63 -8.53 -0.49
N MET A 91 -5.64 -7.89 -1.64
CA MET A 91 -6.60 -6.85 -1.98
C MET A 91 -7.56 -7.41 -3.02
N ILE A 92 -8.83 -7.58 -2.67
CA ILE A 92 -9.86 -8.07 -3.60
C ILE A 92 -10.95 -7.02 -3.69
N ASN A 93 -11.24 -6.52 -4.90
CA ASN A 93 -12.30 -5.53 -5.13
C ASN A 93 -12.21 -4.32 -4.18
N LYS A 94 -11.00 -3.74 -4.04
CA LYS A 94 -10.68 -2.64 -3.12
C LYS A 94 -10.87 -2.93 -1.63
N LYS A 95 -10.99 -4.19 -1.24
CA LYS A 95 -11.07 -4.60 0.17
C LYS A 95 -9.76 -5.28 0.59
N PRO A 96 -9.00 -4.68 1.51
CA PRO A 96 -7.78 -5.28 2.04
C PRO A 96 -8.13 -6.40 3.03
N LYS A 97 -7.45 -7.52 2.92
CA LYS A 97 -7.52 -8.65 3.86
C LYS A 97 -6.09 -8.99 4.29
N VAL A 98 -5.88 -9.08 5.60
CA VAL A 98 -4.61 -9.46 6.21
C VAL A 98 -4.79 -10.81 6.87
N LEU A 99 -3.85 -11.72 6.67
CA LEU A 99 -3.91 -13.11 7.13
C LEU A 99 -2.90 -13.42 8.24
N ILE A 100 -1.86 -12.60 8.43
CA ILE A 100 -0.79 -12.87 9.40
C ILE A 100 -1.11 -12.47 10.85
N PHE A 101 -2.15 -11.66 11.06
CA PHE A 101 -2.61 -11.26 12.40
C PHE A 101 -3.91 -11.98 12.69
N SER A 102 -3.82 -13.05 13.48
CA SER A 102 -4.95 -13.79 14.06
C SER A 102 -5.64 -12.98 15.14
#